data_AF-A0A1B1MI48-F1
#
_entry.id   AF-A0A1B1MI48-F1
#
_cell.length_a   1.000
_cell.length_b   1.000
_cell.length_c   1.000
_cell.angle_alpha   90.00
_cell.angle_beta   90.00
_cell.angle_gamma   90.00
#
_symmetry.space_group_name_H-M   'P 1'
#
loop_
_entity.id
_entity.type
_entity.pdbx_description
1 polymer ?
#
loop_
_entity_poly.entity_id
_entity_poly.type
_entity_poly.pdbx_seq_one_letter_code
_entity_poly.pdbx_strand_id
1 'polypeptide(L)'
;MREVWEETGIKAEVIDMSGIYTDPGHVMLYDDGEARQQFTICFRARPVGGDVRTSNETTQVRWVAPADLSELDIHATMRLRIEHAMDRTRSVPYIG
;
A
#
# COMPACT_ATOMS: atom_id res chain seq x y z
N MET A 1 0.40 1.40 14.07
CA MET A 1 -0.15 0.80 12.83
C MET A 1 -0.25 -0.71 13.07
N ARG A 2 -1.46 -1.29 13.15
CA ARG A 2 -1.65 -2.69 13.60
C ARG A 2 -1.28 -3.71 12.51
N GLU A 3 -1.94 -3.62 11.35
CA GLU A 3 -1.78 -4.56 10.23
C GLU A 3 -0.31 -4.74 9.80
N VAL A 4 0.44 -3.65 9.64
CA VAL A 4 1.87 -3.75 9.27
C VAL A 4 2.69 -4.54 10.27
N TRP A 5 2.42 -4.41 11.58
CA TRP A 5 3.13 -5.22 12.57
C TRP A 5 2.68 -6.69 12.54
N GLU A 6 1.38 -6.95 12.38
CA GLU A 6 0.81 -8.31 12.34
C GLU A 6 1.31 -9.11 11.13
N GLU A 7 1.36 -8.48 9.95
CA GLU A 7 1.77 -9.09 8.68
C GLU A 7 3.28 -9.16 8.48
N THR A 8 4.02 -8.12 8.90
CA THR A 8 5.46 -7.96 8.55
C THR A 8 6.43 -8.04 9.73
N GLY A 9 5.92 -7.95 10.97
CA GLY A 9 6.74 -7.83 12.18
C GLY A 9 7.33 -6.44 12.41
N ILE A 10 7.17 -5.49 11.47
CA ILE A 10 7.73 -4.14 11.55
C ILE A 10 6.79 -3.19 12.30
N LYS A 11 7.34 -2.42 13.23
CA LYS A 11 6.67 -1.29 13.85
C LYS A 11 6.96 -0.04 13.02
N ALA A 12 5.92 0.67 12.60
CA ALA A 12 6.06 1.86 11.77
C ALA A 12 5.20 3.04 12.27
N GLU A 13 5.73 4.24 12.05
CA GLU A 13 5.06 5.52 12.27
C GLU A 13 4.67 6.13 10.92
N VAL A 14 3.43 6.59 10.80
CA VAL A 14 2.97 7.31 9.61
C VAL A 14 3.64 8.68 9.56
N ILE A 15 4.21 9.02 8.40
CA ILE A 15 4.75 10.34 8.10
C ILE A 15 3.64 11.22 7.53
N ASP A 16 3.00 10.73 6.45
CA ASP A 16 1.94 11.43 5.73
C ASP A 16 1.12 10.46 4.85
N MET A 17 0.11 11.00 4.16
CA MET A 17 -0.70 10.29 3.19
C MET A 17 -0.15 10.49 1.78
N SER A 18 0.13 9.41 1.05
CA SER A 18 0.57 9.50 -0.35
C SER A 18 -0.61 9.62 -1.32
N GLY A 19 -1.75 9.03 -0.99
CA GLY A 19 -2.96 9.19 -1.80
C GLY A 19 -4.12 8.28 -1.42
N ILE A 20 -5.26 8.57 -2.04
CA ILE A 20 -6.47 7.76 -2.06
C ILE A 20 -6.64 7.25 -3.49
N TYR A 21 -6.68 5.93 -3.63
CA TYR A 21 -6.71 5.24 -4.90
C TYR A 21 -8.06 4.56 -5.07
N THR A 22 -8.83 4.95 -6.08
CA THR A 22 -10.12 4.34 -6.38
C THR A 22 -10.36 4.35 -7.89
N ASP A 23 -10.94 3.28 -8.40
CA ASP A 23 -11.41 3.25 -9.78
C ASP A 23 -12.93 3.47 -9.77
N PRO A 24 -13.43 4.65 -10.20
CA PRO A 24 -14.86 4.93 -10.25
C PRO A 24 -15.60 4.04 -11.26
N GLY A 25 -14.90 3.37 -12.18
CA GLY A 25 -15.47 2.37 -13.08
C GLY A 25 -15.58 0.97 -12.46
N HIS A 26 -14.94 0.72 -11.32
CA HIS A 26 -14.92 -0.58 -10.66
C HIS A 26 -15.95 -0.63 -9.51
N VAL A 27 -17.21 -0.86 -9.89
CA VAL A 27 -18.32 -1.05 -8.95
C VAL A 27 -18.71 -2.52 -8.93
N MET A 28 -18.68 -3.14 -7.75
CA MET A 28 -19.25 -4.47 -7.54
C MET A 28 -20.73 -4.33 -7.22
N LEU A 29 -21.59 -4.76 -8.16
CA LEU A 29 -23.03 -4.84 -7.95
C LEU A 29 -23.38 -6.25 -7.48
N TYR A 30 -24.07 -6.35 -6.35
CA TYR A 30 -24.58 -7.60 -5.80
C TYR A 30 -26.02 -7.83 -6.24
N ASP A 31 -26.46 -9.09 -6.20
CA ASP A 31 -27.79 -9.51 -6.67
C ASP A 31 -28.95 -8.87 -5.87
N ASP A 32 -28.67 -8.32 -4.70
CA ASP A 32 -29.62 -7.58 -3.84
C ASP A 32 -29.69 -6.07 -4.16
N GLY A 33 -28.93 -5.61 -5.15
CA GLY A 33 -28.83 -4.21 -5.55
C GLY A 33 -27.81 -3.39 -4.76
N GLU A 34 -27.06 -3.99 -3.83
CA GLU A 34 -25.94 -3.33 -3.17
C GLU A 34 -24.83 -3.04 -4.19
N ALA A 35 -24.34 -1.80 -4.23
CA ALA A 35 -23.21 -1.41 -5.05
C ALA A 35 -22.04 -1.03 -4.12
N ARG A 36 -20.91 -1.75 -4.22
CA ARG A 36 -19.69 -1.45 -3.48
C ARG A 36 -18.59 -0.97 -4.41
N GLN A 37 -18.04 0.19 -4.07
CA GLN A 37 -16.81 0.70 -4.68
C GLN A 37 -15.70 0.64 -3.64
N GLN A 38 -14.62 -0.05 -3.96
CA GLN A 38 -13.45 -0.07 -3.09
C GLN A 38 -12.55 1.12 -3.37
N PHE A 39 -11.96 1.65 -2.30
CA PHE A 39 -10.85 2.59 -2.38
C PHE A 39 -9.74 2.14 -1.43
N THR A 40 -8.51 2.51 -1.76
CA THR A 40 -7.33 2.25 -0.93
C THR A 40 -6.74 3.58 -0.49
N ILE A 41 -6.49 3.74 0.80
CA ILE A 41 -5.71 4.87 1.31
C ILE A 41 -4.27 4.38 1.52
N CYS A 42 -3.29 5.08 0.96
CA CYS A 42 -1.88 4.77 1.14
C CYS A 42 -1.18 5.85 1.98
N PHE A 43 -0.33 5.39 2.89
CA PHE A 43 0.47 6.22 3.77
C PHE A 43 1.96 5.97 3.54
N ARG A 44 2.77 7.03 3.63
CA ARG A 44 4.21 6.88 3.78
C ARG A 44 4.50 6.70 5.26
N ALA A 45 5.36 5.75 5.59
CA ALA A 45 5.69 5.44 6.96
C ALA A 45 7.18 5.20 7.12
N ARG A 46 7.67 5.42 8.33
CA ARG A 46 9.04 5.15 8.75
C ARG A 46 9.06 3.94 9.69
N PRO A 47 9.91 2.94 9.46
CA PRO A 47 10.13 1.89 10.46
C PRO A 47 10.79 2.47 11.71
N VAL A 48 10.28 2.10 12.89
CA VAL A 48 10.80 2.55 14.20
C VAL A 48 11.23 1.39 15.09
N GLY A 49 11.13 0.15 14.61
CA GLY A 49 11.61 -1.04 15.28
C GLY A 49 10.89 -2.29 14.79
N GLY A 50 11.10 -3.40 15.52
CA GLY A 50 10.62 -4.71 15.12
C GLY A 50 11.58 -5.40 14.15
N ASP A 51 11.29 -6.66 13.88
CA ASP A 51 12.11 -7.54 13.05
C ASP A 51 11.22 -8.16 11.97
N VAL A 52 11.79 -8.30 10.76
CA VAL A 52 11.08 -8.86 9.62
C VAL A 52 10.63 -10.28 9.93
N ARG A 53 9.32 -10.53 9.77
CA ARG A 53 8.70 -11.83 10.01
C ARG A 53 7.48 -11.98 9.10
N THR A 54 7.20 -13.22 8.69
CA THR A 54 5.98 -13.60 7.98
C THR A 54 4.79 -13.78 8.92
N SER A 55 3.60 -13.92 8.35
CA SER A 55 2.36 -14.28 9.03
C SER A 55 1.69 -15.46 8.31
N ASN A 56 0.54 -15.92 8.78
CA ASN A 56 -0.25 -16.92 8.05
C ASN A 56 -0.78 -16.40 6.70
N GLU A 57 -0.88 -15.07 6.56
CA GLU A 57 -1.40 -14.40 5.37
C GLU A 57 -0.27 -13.86 4.47
N THR A 58 0.97 -13.81 4.98
CA THR A 58 2.12 -13.23 4.28
C THR A 58 3.24 -14.25 4.13
N THR A 59 3.52 -14.67 2.90
CA THR A 59 4.50 -15.73 2.59
C THR A 59 5.95 -15.24 2.55
N GLN A 60 6.18 -13.97 2.24
CA GLN A 60 7.51 -13.37 2.18
C GLN A 60 7.47 -11.90 2.58
N VAL A 61 8.45 -11.49 3.37
CA VAL A 61 8.67 -10.09 3.77
C VAL A 61 10.16 -9.79 3.60
N ARG A 62 10.49 -8.70 2.91
CA ARG A 62 11.87 -8.25 2.73
C ARG A 62 11.93 -6.76 2.47
N TRP A 63 13.07 -6.16 2.83
CA TRP A 63 13.44 -4.83 2.36
C TRP A 63 13.96 -4.93 0.92
N VAL A 64 13.53 -4.01 0.07
CA VAL A 64 13.90 -3.98 -1.36
C VAL A 64 14.40 -2.58 -1.66
N ALA A 65 15.53 -2.47 -2.36
CA ALA A 65 16.00 -1.16 -2.81
C ALA A 65 15.08 -0.65 -3.93
N PRO A 66 14.77 0.65 -4.00
CA PRO A 66 13.92 1.21 -5.05
C PRO A 66 14.34 0.83 -6.48
N ALA A 67 15.66 0.69 -6.72
CA ALA A 67 16.20 0.30 -8.01
C ALA A 67 15.83 -1.12 -8.43
N ASP A 68 15.58 -2.03 -7.48
CA ASP A 68 15.30 -3.44 -7.74
C ASP A 68 13.80 -3.69 -7.98
N LEU A 69 12.94 -2.69 -7.78
CA LEU A 69 11.48 -2.83 -7.93
C LEU A 69 11.05 -3.22 -9.34
N SER A 70 11.86 -2.96 -10.37
CA SER A 70 11.59 -3.37 -11.75
C SER A 70 11.72 -4.88 -11.95
N GLU A 71 12.46 -5.57 -11.09
CA GLU A 71 12.68 -7.02 -11.16
C GLU A 71 11.53 -7.83 -10.52
N LEU A 72 10.63 -7.14 -9.82
CA LEU A 72 9.51 -7.76 -9.11
C LEU A 72 8.24 -7.74 -9.95
N ASP A 73 7.52 -8.87 -9.94
CA ASP A 73 6.16 -8.94 -10.45
C ASP A 73 5.22 -8.18 -9.51
N ILE A 74 4.95 -6.92 -9.87
CA ILE A 74 4.11 -6.00 -9.11
C ILE A 74 3.02 -5.52 -10.06
N HIS A 75 1.76 -5.78 -9.71
CA HIS A 75 0.61 -5.29 -10.45
C HIS A 75 0.68 -3.77 -10.64
N ALA A 76 0.32 -3.26 -11.82
CA ALA A 76 0.52 -1.86 -12.22
C ALA A 76 -0.08 -0.85 -11.23
N THR A 77 -1.24 -1.15 -10.65
CA THR A 77 -1.89 -0.29 -9.64
C THR A 77 -1.09 -0.21 -8.34
N MET A 78 -0.44 -1.29 -7.91
CA MET A 78 0.44 -1.29 -6.73
C MET A 78 1.75 -0.56 -7.02
N ARG A 79 2.29 -0.74 -8.24
CA ARG A 79 3.51 -0.04 -8.69
C ARG A 79 3.31 1.48 -8.67
N LEU A 80 2.20 1.97 -9.20
CA LEU A 80 1.85 3.40 -9.17
C LEU A 80 1.81 3.96 -7.73
N ARG A 81 1.22 3.21 -6.79
CA ARG A 81 1.14 3.61 -5.38
C ARG A 81 2.52 3.72 -4.74
N ILE A 82 3.42 2.77 -5.05
CA ILE A 82 4.81 2.79 -4.58
C ILE A 82 5.55 3.98 -5.18
N GLU A 83 5.42 4.24 -6.48
CA GLU A 83 6.04 5.40 -7.15
C GLU A 83 5.60 6.73 -6.54
N HIS A 84 4.29 6.93 -6.35
CA HIS A 84 3.76 8.11 -5.67
C HIS A 84 4.26 8.24 -4.22
N ALA A 85 4.43 7.12 -3.51
CA ALA A 85 5.00 7.12 -2.16
C ALA A 85 6.51 7.45 -2.15
N MET A 86 7.25 7.12 -3.22
CA MET A 86 8.67 7.44 -3.33
C MET A 86 8.94 8.86 -3.81
N ASP A 87 8.02 9.46 -4.57
CA ASP A 87 8.15 10.83 -5.07
C ASP A 87 8.01 11.86 -3.93
N ARG A 88 9.15 12.34 -3.45
CA ARG A 88 9.25 13.36 -2.40
C ARG A 88 8.92 14.78 -2.88
N THR A 89 8.81 15.00 -4.18
CA THR A 89 8.43 16.31 -4.72
C THR A 89 6.92 16.56 -4.61
N ARG A 90 6.13 15.49 -4.43
CA ARG A 90 4.68 15.58 -4.19
C ARG A 90 4.41 16.13 -2.79
N SER A 91 3.80 17.31 -2.76
CA SER A 91 3.35 17.98 -1.53
C SER A 91 1.88 17.74 -1.20
N VAL A 92 1.12 17.11 -2.10
CA VAL A 92 -0.31 16.81 -1.93
C VAL A 92 -0.61 15.33 -2.21
N PRO A 93 -1.54 14.70 -1.46
CA PRO A 93 -1.96 13.33 -1.73
C PRO A 93 -2.57 13.20 -3.13
N TYR A 94 -2.29 12.09 -3.80
CA TYR A 94 -3.03 11.71 -5.01
C TYR A 94 -4.49 11.37 -4.69
N ILE A 95 -5.42 11.70 -5.59
CA ILE A 95 -6.83 11.31 -5.47
C ILE A 95 -7.29 10.79 -6.83
N GLY A 96 -7.70 9.51 -6.91
CA GLY A 96 -8.32 8.89 -8.08
C GLY A 96 -7.67 7.56 -8.46
#